data_AF-A0A818YEK5-F1
#
_entry.id   AF-A0A818YEK5-F1
#
_cell.length_a   1.000
_cell.length_b   1.000
_cell.length_c   1.000
_cell.angle_alpha   90.00
_cell.angle_beta   90.00
_cell.angle_gamma   90.00
#
_symmetry.space_group_name_H-M   'P 1'
#
loop_
_entity.id
_entity.type
_entity.pdbx_description
1 polymer ?
#
loop_
_entity_poly.entity_id
_entity_poly.type
_entity_poly.pdbx_seq_one_letter_code
_entity_poly.pdbx_strand_id
1 'polypeptide(L)'
;MIQLFPDKYFHIGGDECEPYEWMQSEQIQKFLKEERLYDHQSLQAYFTRRVEKLLKKYNRIMMGWDEISTSNLSHQSVIQSWRDKSSLIDAVHRGYHAILSHGFYLDHMASAEYHYNNDLKIDIVLNKTEQKRILGGEACLWTEYINSHMVHSRTWPRTAAIAERLWSSTYDTIECMYDRLAIMDKHFFHPNNEQYLKDLSTLTSNITALKLLADLCEPLGLQGRDRSRNYTSQTLLNRFVDILKPESEQTRQLIKTKNITLLYLTFISWKTNILNIHSNDTDILQLSQNLVQLSEIGMRLLKLLSQNQQRQIVSSRWYYYQIYILNTLEYQVPEIRLAGVRVIRNLLEQFDPCSFDLINLSLILCFPIIVIFAQRLGFVRRRILVPCLNSFYSCCGRC
;
A
#
# COMPACT_ATOMS: atom_id res chain seq x y z
N MET A 1 -21.08 -16.54 -25.16
CA MET A 1 -20.05 -16.58 -24.10
C MET A 1 -19.57 -18.00 -23.80
N ILE A 2 -20.39 -18.89 -23.24
CA ILE A 2 -19.95 -20.23 -22.78
C ILE A 2 -19.31 -21.10 -23.89
N GLN A 3 -19.74 -20.96 -25.14
CA GLN A 3 -19.12 -21.67 -26.28
C GLN A 3 -17.74 -21.14 -26.67
N LEU A 4 -17.43 -19.88 -26.34
CA LEU A 4 -16.16 -19.23 -26.67
C LEU A 4 -15.07 -19.56 -25.63
N PHE A 5 -15.48 -19.79 -24.38
CA PHE A 5 -14.57 -20.04 -23.27
C PHE A 5 -14.68 -21.49 -22.79
N PRO A 6 -13.66 -22.33 -23.04
CA PRO A 6 -13.70 -23.76 -22.70
C PRO A 6 -13.54 -24.02 -21.19
N ASP A 7 -13.09 -23.02 -20.43
CA ASP A 7 -12.87 -23.14 -18.98
C ASP A 7 -14.16 -23.51 -18.23
N LYS A 8 -13.99 -24.20 -17.10
CA LYS A 8 -15.10 -24.68 -16.27
C LYS A 8 -15.71 -23.56 -15.44
N TYR A 9 -14.93 -22.58 -15.04
CA TYR A 9 -15.37 -21.47 -14.20
C TYR A 9 -15.96 -20.35 -15.05
N PHE A 10 -17.00 -19.71 -14.54
CA PHE A 10 -17.61 -18.54 -15.17
C PHE A 10 -17.87 -17.48 -14.10
N HIS A 11 -17.11 -16.37 -14.16
CA HIS A 11 -17.26 -15.26 -13.24
C HIS A 11 -18.48 -14.40 -13.63
N ILE A 12 -19.40 -14.17 -12.70
CA ILE A 12 -20.65 -13.42 -12.95
C ILE A 12 -20.62 -11.99 -12.40
N GLY A 13 -19.54 -11.59 -11.74
CA GLY A 13 -19.45 -10.32 -11.02
C GLY A 13 -20.27 -10.39 -9.73
N GLY A 14 -21.19 -9.44 -9.56
CA GLY A 14 -22.11 -9.36 -8.42
C GLY A 14 -21.68 -8.37 -7.33
N ASP A 15 -20.67 -7.56 -7.63
CA ASP A 15 -20.13 -6.46 -6.83
C ASP A 15 -21.00 -5.20 -6.87
N GLU A 16 -20.92 -4.41 -5.79
CA GLU A 16 -21.37 -3.02 -5.73
C GLU A 16 -22.79 -2.73 -6.27
N CYS A 17 -23.70 -3.69 -6.12
CA CYS A 17 -25.06 -3.54 -6.59
C CYS A 17 -25.86 -2.57 -5.69
N GLU A 18 -25.94 -1.32 -6.11
CA GLU A 18 -26.69 -0.28 -5.40
C GLU A 18 -28.22 -0.52 -5.55
N PRO A 19 -28.99 -0.56 -4.44
CA PRO A 19 -30.39 -0.99 -4.47
C PRO A 19 -31.41 0.10 -4.79
N TYR A 20 -31.05 1.38 -4.86
CA TYR A 20 -31.96 2.52 -4.99
C TYR A 20 -32.93 2.38 -6.16
N GLU A 21 -32.41 2.15 -7.37
CA GLU A 21 -33.22 1.97 -8.59
C GLU A 21 -34.23 0.82 -8.45
N TRP A 22 -33.82 -0.30 -7.83
CA TRP A 22 -34.71 -1.43 -7.57
C TRP A 22 -35.80 -1.09 -6.57
N MET A 23 -35.44 -0.35 -5.53
CA MET A 23 -36.38 0.02 -4.47
C MET A 23 -37.38 1.09 -4.92
N GLN A 24 -37.04 1.92 -5.91
CA GLN A 24 -37.94 2.91 -6.52
C GLN A 24 -38.86 2.33 -7.61
N SER A 25 -38.54 1.17 -8.18
CA SER A 25 -39.31 0.59 -9.28
C SER A 25 -40.58 -0.15 -8.81
N GLU A 26 -41.77 0.33 -9.20
CA GLU A 26 -43.05 -0.32 -8.89
C GLU A 26 -43.12 -1.77 -9.38
N GLN A 27 -42.54 -2.06 -10.55
CA GLN A 27 -42.51 -3.40 -11.12
C GLN A 27 -41.67 -4.35 -10.24
N ILE A 28 -40.51 -3.89 -9.75
CA ILE A 28 -39.66 -4.68 -8.88
C ILE A 28 -40.31 -4.84 -7.51
N GLN A 29 -40.95 -3.81 -6.97
CA GLN A 29 -41.70 -3.91 -5.71
C GLN A 29 -42.84 -4.93 -5.80
N LYS A 30 -43.54 -5.00 -6.94
CA LYS A 30 -44.55 -6.03 -7.18
C LYS A 30 -43.92 -7.42 -7.23
N PHE A 31 -42.81 -7.58 -7.95
CA PHE A 31 -42.08 -8.84 -8.06
C PHE A 31 -41.58 -9.36 -6.71
N LEU A 32 -41.05 -8.48 -5.85
CA LEU A 32 -40.65 -8.83 -4.49
C LEU A 32 -41.81 -9.46 -3.70
N LYS A 33 -43.00 -8.87 -3.78
CA LYS A 33 -44.20 -9.40 -3.10
C LYS A 33 -44.63 -10.76 -3.66
N GLU A 34 -44.63 -10.91 -4.99
CA GLU A 34 -45.02 -12.15 -5.68
C GLU A 34 -44.08 -13.32 -5.33
N GLU A 35 -42.77 -13.06 -5.32
CA GLU A 35 -41.73 -14.07 -5.03
C GLU A 35 -41.40 -14.19 -3.52
N ARG A 36 -42.10 -13.44 -2.65
CA ARG A 36 -41.88 -13.40 -1.19
C ARG A 36 -40.44 -13.05 -0.80
N LEU A 37 -39.88 -12.07 -1.48
CA LEU A 37 -38.57 -11.48 -1.21
C LEU A 37 -38.78 -10.19 -0.42
N TYR A 38 -38.00 -9.98 0.63
CA TYR A 38 -38.27 -8.95 1.64
C TYR A 38 -37.41 -7.69 1.46
N ASP A 39 -36.28 -7.80 0.75
CA ASP A 39 -35.27 -6.76 0.63
C ASP A 39 -34.43 -6.93 -0.64
N HIS A 40 -33.55 -5.96 -0.89
CA HIS A 40 -32.63 -5.99 -2.02
C HIS A 40 -31.64 -7.17 -1.96
N GLN A 41 -31.23 -7.60 -0.77
CA GLN A 41 -30.31 -8.74 -0.60
C GLN A 41 -30.95 -10.05 -1.07
N SER A 42 -32.20 -10.31 -0.65
CA SER A 42 -32.97 -11.47 -1.08
C SER A 42 -33.30 -11.43 -2.58
N LEU A 43 -33.45 -10.24 -3.18
CA LEU A 43 -33.56 -10.04 -4.63
C LEU A 43 -32.27 -10.39 -5.38
N GLN A 44 -31.13 -9.85 -4.95
CA GLN A 44 -29.83 -10.18 -5.54
C GLN A 44 -29.53 -11.68 -5.39
N ALA A 45 -29.87 -12.25 -4.24
CA ALA A 45 -29.76 -13.68 -3.98
C ALA A 45 -30.63 -14.52 -4.91
N TYR A 46 -31.86 -14.10 -5.16
CA TYR A 46 -32.76 -14.73 -6.11
C TYR A 46 -32.18 -14.70 -7.53
N PHE A 47 -31.70 -13.55 -7.99
CA PHE A 47 -31.07 -13.39 -9.30
C PHE A 47 -29.84 -14.31 -9.43
N THR A 48 -28.94 -14.26 -8.45
CA THR A 48 -27.72 -15.07 -8.42
C THR A 48 -28.02 -16.58 -8.49
N ARG A 49 -29.02 -17.07 -7.74
CA ARG A 49 -29.45 -18.48 -7.81
C ARG A 49 -29.99 -18.86 -9.19
N ARG A 50 -30.69 -17.95 -9.88
CA ARG A 50 -31.16 -18.21 -11.25
C ARG A 50 -29.99 -18.34 -12.22
N VAL A 51 -28.98 -17.48 -12.10
CA VAL A 51 -27.75 -17.55 -12.91
C VAL A 51 -26.99 -18.83 -12.62
N GLU A 52 -26.84 -19.24 -11.36
CA GLU A 52 -26.18 -20.50 -11.00
C GLU A 52 -26.87 -21.71 -11.65
N LYS A 53 -28.21 -21.78 -11.60
CA LYS A 53 -28.97 -22.86 -12.25
C LYS A 53 -28.75 -22.89 -13.76
N LEU A 54 -28.65 -21.73 -14.40
CA LEU A 54 -28.35 -21.62 -15.82
C LEU A 54 -26.95 -22.14 -16.14
N LEU A 55 -25.93 -21.73 -15.38
CA LEU A 55 -24.54 -22.18 -15.56
C LEU A 55 -24.40 -23.70 -15.34
N LYS A 56 -25.09 -24.25 -14.34
CA LYS A 56 -25.15 -25.71 -14.09
C LYS A 56 -25.68 -26.49 -15.29
N LYS A 57 -26.70 -25.99 -16.00
CA LYS A 57 -27.23 -26.62 -17.24
C LYS A 57 -26.16 -26.76 -18.33
N TYR A 58 -25.16 -25.87 -18.33
CA TYR A 58 -24.03 -25.89 -19.26
C TYR A 58 -22.75 -26.47 -18.66
N ASN A 59 -22.83 -27.20 -17.54
CA ASN A 59 -21.68 -27.79 -16.84
C ASN A 59 -20.59 -26.75 -16.50
N ARG A 60 -21.01 -25.55 -16.06
CA ARG A 60 -20.12 -24.49 -15.58
C ARG A 60 -20.24 -24.31 -14.08
N ILE A 61 -19.10 -24.03 -13.44
CA ILE A 61 -18.98 -23.68 -12.04
C ILE A 61 -19.07 -22.16 -11.93
N MET A 62 -19.99 -21.66 -11.13
CA MET A 62 -20.16 -20.23 -10.93
C MET A 62 -19.06 -19.68 -10.02
N MET A 63 -18.60 -18.49 -10.35
CA MET A 63 -17.70 -17.69 -9.52
C MET A 63 -18.22 -16.26 -9.45
N GLY A 64 -18.01 -15.57 -8.33
CA GLY A 64 -18.40 -14.16 -8.20
C GLY A 64 -17.80 -13.51 -6.98
N TRP A 65 -17.96 -12.19 -6.89
CA TRP A 65 -17.48 -11.38 -5.78
C TRP A 65 -18.20 -11.72 -4.46
N ASP A 66 -17.56 -11.48 -3.34
CA ASP A 66 -18.00 -11.96 -2.02
C ASP A 66 -19.43 -11.56 -1.58
N GLU A 67 -20.01 -10.51 -2.18
CA GLU A 67 -21.42 -10.14 -2.02
C GLU A 67 -22.39 -11.28 -2.42
N ILE A 68 -22.05 -12.07 -3.44
CA ILE A 68 -22.92 -13.15 -3.92
C ILE A 68 -23.08 -14.29 -2.89
N SER A 69 -22.19 -14.34 -1.90
CA SER A 69 -22.16 -15.43 -0.92
C SER A 69 -23.49 -15.55 -0.15
N THR A 70 -24.23 -14.46 0.08
CA THR A 70 -25.51 -14.46 0.82
C THR A 70 -26.63 -15.29 0.16
N SER A 71 -26.41 -15.78 -1.07
CA SER A 71 -27.47 -16.32 -1.93
C SER A 71 -27.88 -17.77 -1.68
N ASN A 72 -27.28 -18.45 -0.69
CA ASN A 72 -27.40 -19.90 -0.46
C ASN A 72 -27.15 -20.71 -1.75
N LEU A 73 -25.88 -20.71 -2.18
CA LEU A 73 -25.42 -21.28 -3.44
C LEU A 73 -24.93 -22.72 -3.24
N SER A 74 -24.67 -23.41 -4.35
CA SER A 74 -23.89 -24.64 -4.34
C SER A 74 -22.54 -24.42 -3.67
N HIS A 75 -22.10 -25.35 -2.83
CA HIS A 75 -20.73 -25.35 -2.31
C HIS A 75 -19.65 -25.55 -3.38
N GLN A 76 -20.04 -25.91 -4.61
CA GLN A 76 -19.14 -25.90 -5.77
C GLN A 76 -18.82 -24.49 -6.27
N SER A 77 -19.67 -23.51 -5.98
CA SER A 77 -19.47 -22.12 -6.39
C SER A 77 -18.26 -21.52 -5.67
N VAL A 78 -17.51 -20.68 -6.38
CA VAL A 78 -16.28 -20.05 -5.88
C VAL A 78 -16.56 -18.61 -5.51
N ILE A 79 -16.13 -18.20 -4.32
CA ILE A 79 -16.25 -16.83 -3.83
C ILE A 79 -14.92 -16.10 -3.99
N GLN A 80 -14.89 -15.00 -4.73
CA GLN A 80 -13.72 -14.15 -4.87
C GLN A 80 -13.80 -13.00 -3.85
N SER A 81 -12.94 -13.09 -2.84
CA SER A 81 -12.93 -12.14 -1.72
C SER A 81 -12.06 -10.93 -2.06
N TRP A 82 -12.70 -9.76 -2.08
CA TRP A 82 -12.11 -8.55 -2.66
C TRP A 82 -12.12 -7.37 -1.69
N ARG A 83 -13.13 -7.29 -0.81
CA ARG A 83 -13.27 -6.21 0.18
C ARG A 83 -12.33 -6.35 1.37
N ASP A 84 -12.17 -7.57 1.89
CA ASP A 84 -11.34 -7.86 3.05
C ASP A 84 -10.98 -9.35 3.15
N LYS A 85 -9.99 -9.70 3.99
CA LYS A 85 -9.59 -11.10 4.22
C LYS A 85 -10.60 -11.89 5.07
N SER A 86 -11.46 -11.23 5.86
CA SER A 86 -12.49 -11.90 6.66
C SER A 86 -13.57 -12.56 5.80
N SER A 87 -13.90 -11.98 4.65
CA SER A 87 -14.89 -12.51 3.70
C SER A 87 -14.42 -13.83 3.09
N LEU A 88 -13.10 -13.99 2.85
CA LEU A 88 -12.49 -15.26 2.47
C LEU A 88 -12.70 -16.33 3.56
N ILE A 89 -12.43 -15.98 4.82
CA ILE A 89 -12.58 -16.87 5.97
C ILE A 89 -14.04 -17.30 6.15
N ASP A 90 -14.99 -16.36 6.08
CA ASP A 90 -16.43 -16.65 6.19
C ASP A 90 -16.90 -17.61 5.09
N ALA A 91 -16.52 -17.36 3.82
CA ALA A 91 -16.87 -18.22 2.71
C ALA A 91 -16.39 -19.67 2.92
N VAL A 92 -15.15 -19.82 3.40
CA VAL A 92 -14.53 -21.13 3.66
C VAL A 92 -15.19 -21.86 4.83
N HIS A 93 -15.51 -21.16 5.93
CA HIS A 93 -16.26 -21.73 7.07
C HIS A 93 -17.64 -22.23 6.64
N ARG A 94 -18.29 -21.50 5.73
CA ARG A 94 -19.59 -21.86 5.16
C ARG A 94 -19.50 -22.93 4.07
N GLY A 95 -18.31 -23.47 3.81
CA GLY A 95 -18.09 -24.61 2.94
C GLY A 95 -17.87 -24.27 1.46
N TYR A 96 -17.75 -23.01 1.09
CA TYR A 96 -17.44 -22.60 -0.29
C TYR A 96 -15.95 -22.71 -0.58
N HIS A 97 -15.63 -22.90 -1.87
CA HIS A 97 -14.30 -22.61 -2.37
C HIS A 97 -14.12 -21.09 -2.48
N ALA A 98 -12.90 -20.60 -2.29
CA ALA A 98 -12.64 -19.17 -2.35
C ALA A 98 -11.25 -18.83 -2.91
N ILE A 99 -11.13 -17.64 -3.50
CA ILE A 99 -9.86 -17.00 -3.84
C ILE A 99 -9.79 -15.61 -3.22
N LEU A 100 -8.58 -15.08 -3.03
CA LEU A 100 -8.36 -13.74 -2.48
C LEU A 100 -7.83 -12.78 -3.54
N SER A 101 -8.48 -11.64 -3.69
CA SER A 101 -7.98 -10.46 -4.42
C SER A 101 -7.71 -9.28 -3.52
N HIS A 102 -8.35 -9.21 -2.34
CA HIS A 102 -8.02 -8.19 -1.34
C HIS A 102 -6.53 -8.21 -1.01
N GLY A 103 -5.88 -7.05 -1.07
CA GLY A 103 -4.43 -6.91 -0.89
C GLY A 103 -3.59 -7.15 -2.15
N PHE A 104 -4.21 -7.52 -3.28
CA PHE A 104 -3.56 -7.71 -4.59
C PHE A 104 -4.09 -6.75 -5.67
N TYR A 105 -4.62 -5.60 -5.27
CA TYR A 105 -5.06 -4.52 -6.16
C TYR A 105 -3.85 -3.71 -6.65
N LEU A 106 -3.45 -3.92 -7.90
CA LEU A 106 -2.29 -3.26 -8.49
C LEU A 106 -2.58 -1.80 -8.84
N ASP A 107 -3.82 -1.49 -9.20
CA ASP A 107 -4.33 -0.16 -9.53
C ASP A 107 -4.31 0.82 -8.34
N HIS A 108 -4.25 0.32 -7.11
CA HIS A 108 -4.05 1.13 -5.90
C HIS A 108 -2.61 1.67 -5.73
N MET A 109 -1.68 1.28 -6.61
CA MET A 109 -0.26 1.71 -6.58
C MET A 109 0.49 1.34 -5.27
N ALA A 110 0.05 0.30 -4.57
CA ALA A 110 0.79 -0.22 -3.41
C ALA A 110 2.12 -0.87 -3.84
N SER A 111 3.08 -0.93 -2.91
CA SER A 111 4.42 -1.50 -3.18
C SER A 111 4.39 -3.02 -3.36
N ALA A 112 5.41 -3.57 -4.01
CA ALA A 112 5.64 -5.01 -4.07
C ALA A 112 5.70 -5.65 -2.68
N GLU A 113 6.31 -4.98 -1.70
CA GLU A 113 6.32 -5.43 -0.29
C GLU A 113 4.90 -5.58 0.29
N TYR A 114 4.02 -4.60 0.08
CA TYR A 114 2.65 -4.68 0.58
C TYR A 114 1.93 -5.93 0.06
N HIS A 115 2.03 -6.15 -1.25
CA HIS A 115 1.45 -7.32 -1.89
C HIS A 115 2.13 -8.62 -1.44
N TYR A 116 3.46 -8.63 -1.33
CA TYR A 116 4.23 -9.79 -0.90
C TYR A 116 3.87 -10.22 0.52
N ASN A 117 3.54 -9.28 1.42
CA ASN A 117 3.12 -9.58 2.79
C ASN A 117 1.68 -10.10 2.92
N ASN A 118 0.90 -10.13 1.83
CA ASN A 118 -0.47 -10.60 1.86
C ASN A 118 -0.57 -12.13 1.77
N ASP A 119 -0.35 -12.82 2.89
CA ASP A 119 -0.37 -14.29 2.93
C ASP A 119 -1.79 -14.90 2.91
N LEU A 120 -1.92 -16.05 2.25
CA LEU A 120 -3.11 -16.91 2.20
C LEU A 120 -3.10 -18.02 3.27
N LYS A 121 -1.95 -18.25 3.92
CA LYS A 121 -1.85 -19.17 5.05
C LYS A 121 -2.42 -18.49 6.30
N ILE A 122 -3.62 -18.91 6.70
CA ILE A 122 -4.34 -18.35 7.86
C ILE A 122 -4.45 -19.46 8.93
N ASP A 123 -3.31 -20.01 9.31
CA ASP A 123 -3.20 -21.25 10.10
C ASP A 123 -3.78 -21.13 11.52
N ILE A 124 -3.94 -19.91 12.03
CA ILE A 124 -4.50 -19.66 13.38
C ILE A 124 -6.03 -19.83 13.38
N VAL A 125 -6.69 -19.66 12.22
CA VAL A 125 -8.15 -19.56 12.13
C VAL A 125 -8.76 -20.77 11.41
N LEU A 126 -8.11 -21.31 10.39
CA LEU A 126 -8.67 -22.35 9.53
C LEU A 126 -8.10 -23.74 9.84
N ASN A 127 -8.96 -24.76 9.85
CA ASN A 127 -8.50 -26.15 9.91
C ASN A 127 -7.98 -26.65 8.55
N LYS A 128 -7.33 -27.82 8.52
CA LYS A 128 -6.74 -28.38 7.28
C LYS A 128 -7.74 -28.60 6.13
N THR A 129 -9.01 -28.84 6.44
CA THR A 129 -10.06 -29.04 5.41
C THR A 129 -10.51 -27.71 4.84
N GLU A 130 -10.67 -26.70 5.70
CA GLU A 130 -10.98 -25.32 5.32
C GLU A 130 -9.86 -24.69 4.51
N GLN A 131 -8.60 -24.87 4.91
CA GLN A 131 -7.46 -24.35 4.17
C GLN A 131 -7.41 -24.88 2.72
N LYS A 132 -7.86 -26.13 2.48
CA LYS A 132 -7.96 -26.71 1.12
C LYS A 132 -9.06 -26.09 0.26
N ARG A 133 -9.98 -25.31 0.83
CA ARG A 133 -11.00 -24.58 0.07
C ARG A 133 -10.48 -23.25 -0.48
N ILE A 134 -9.37 -22.74 0.05
CA ILE A 134 -8.68 -21.60 -0.53
C ILE A 134 -7.92 -22.09 -1.77
N LEU A 135 -8.38 -21.67 -2.95
CA LEU A 135 -7.82 -22.10 -4.23
C LEU A 135 -6.59 -21.28 -4.63
N GLY A 136 -6.41 -20.09 -4.07
CA GLY A 136 -5.30 -19.20 -4.37
C GLY A 136 -5.70 -17.73 -4.23
N GLY A 137 -5.06 -16.87 -5.02
CA GLY A 137 -5.37 -15.45 -5.11
C GLY A 137 -5.17 -14.93 -6.53
N GLU A 138 -5.66 -13.73 -6.78
CA GLU A 138 -5.61 -13.09 -8.09
C GLU A 138 -5.22 -11.62 -7.95
N ALA A 139 -4.20 -11.21 -8.71
CA ALA A 139 -3.83 -9.81 -8.83
C ALA A 139 -4.80 -9.10 -9.78
N CYS A 140 -5.44 -8.05 -9.30
CA CYS A 140 -6.40 -7.27 -10.07
C CYS A 140 -5.74 -5.99 -10.57
N LEU A 141 -6.02 -5.64 -11.82
CA LEU A 141 -5.63 -4.36 -12.41
C LEU A 141 -6.87 -3.70 -13.01
N TRP A 142 -7.57 -2.92 -12.19
CA TRP A 142 -8.64 -2.07 -12.67
C TRP A 142 -8.09 -0.91 -13.50
N THR A 143 -8.83 -0.46 -14.51
CA THR A 143 -8.30 0.38 -15.59
C THR A 143 -8.91 1.79 -15.65
N GLU A 144 -9.47 2.29 -14.55
CA GLU A 144 -10.05 3.64 -14.46
C GLU A 144 -9.01 4.72 -14.81
N TYR A 145 -7.76 4.52 -14.37
CA TYR A 145 -6.64 5.42 -14.61
C TYR A 145 -5.49 4.76 -15.35
N ILE A 146 -5.78 3.78 -16.20
CA ILE A 146 -4.78 3.00 -16.93
C ILE A 146 -5.23 2.83 -18.39
N ASN A 147 -4.41 3.32 -19.33
CA ASN A 147 -4.59 3.02 -20.75
C ASN A 147 -3.70 1.85 -21.19
N SER A 148 -3.81 1.44 -22.45
CA SER A 148 -3.06 0.31 -23.03
C SER A 148 -1.53 0.43 -22.89
N HIS A 149 -0.97 1.65 -22.94
CA HIS A 149 0.47 1.88 -22.80
C HIS A 149 0.95 1.73 -21.35
N MET A 150 0.05 1.93 -20.39
CA MET A 150 0.33 1.92 -18.96
C MET A 150 0.23 0.53 -18.34
N VAL A 151 -0.51 -0.41 -18.95
CA VAL A 151 -0.78 -1.75 -18.38
C VAL A 151 0.50 -2.45 -17.92
N HIS A 152 1.54 -2.44 -18.74
CA HIS A 152 2.78 -3.14 -18.44
C HIS A 152 3.53 -2.57 -17.24
N SER A 153 3.65 -1.24 -17.13
CA SER A 153 4.35 -0.58 -16.02
C SER A 153 3.57 -0.61 -14.70
N ARG A 154 2.26 -0.84 -14.77
CA ARG A 154 1.44 -1.01 -13.56
C ARG A 154 1.38 -2.46 -13.13
N THR A 155 1.50 -3.40 -14.05
CA THR A 155 1.52 -4.83 -13.71
C THR A 155 2.88 -5.25 -13.16
N TRP A 156 3.94 -4.97 -13.91
CA TRP A 156 5.27 -5.51 -13.63
C TRP A 156 6.21 -4.44 -13.06
N PRO A 157 7.10 -4.81 -12.12
CA PRO A 157 7.39 -6.16 -11.67
C PRO A 157 6.53 -6.64 -10.48
N ARG A 158 5.66 -5.80 -9.89
CA ARG A 158 4.93 -6.12 -8.64
C ARG A 158 4.14 -7.43 -8.67
N THR A 159 3.53 -7.79 -9.81
CA THR A 159 2.83 -9.07 -9.97
C THR A 159 3.77 -10.28 -9.81
N ALA A 160 5.07 -10.15 -10.08
CA ALA A 160 6.03 -11.24 -9.83
C ALA A 160 6.19 -11.53 -8.33
N ALA A 161 6.15 -10.49 -7.47
CA ALA A 161 6.13 -10.68 -6.02
C ALA A 161 4.83 -11.38 -5.56
N ILE A 162 3.69 -11.04 -6.16
CA ILE A 162 2.42 -11.75 -5.92
C ILE A 162 2.53 -13.22 -6.38
N ALA A 163 3.07 -13.46 -7.57
CA ALA A 163 3.25 -14.81 -8.10
C ALA A 163 4.13 -15.66 -7.18
N GLU A 164 5.21 -15.10 -6.64
CA GLU A 164 6.05 -15.79 -5.66
C GLU A 164 5.28 -16.14 -4.39
N ARG A 165 4.46 -15.21 -3.87
CA ARG A 165 3.60 -15.46 -2.71
C ARG A 165 2.61 -16.59 -2.95
N LEU A 166 2.05 -16.67 -4.15
CA LEU A 166 1.05 -17.68 -4.52
C LEU A 166 1.66 -19.03 -4.90
N TRP A 167 2.94 -19.08 -5.27
CA TRP A 167 3.62 -20.29 -5.72
C TRP A 167 4.52 -20.93 -4.66
N SER A 168 5.27 -20.14 -3.90
CA SER A 168 6.38 -20.62 -3.09
C SER A 168 5.93 -21.22 -1.76
N SER A 169 6.54 -22.33 -1.34
CA SER A 169 6.24 -22.98 -0.07
C SER A 169 6.82 -22.25 1.14
N THR A 170 7.95 -21.56 0.95
CA THR A 170 8.68 -20.78 1.95
C THR A 170 8.88 -19.37 1.41
N TYR A 171 9.02 -18.41 2.32
CA TYR A 171 9.16 -17.00 1.98
C TYR A 171 10.46 -16.48 2.58
N ASP A 172 11.20 -15.69 1.79
CA ASP A 172 12.40 -15.02 2.27
C ASP A 172 12.05 -13.70 2.96
N THR A 173 13.07 -12.98 3.43
CA THR A 173 12.90 -11.60 3.87
C THR A 173 12.51 -10.69 2.69
N ILE A 174 11.90 -9.55 3.00
CA ILE A 174 11.51 -8.53 2.01
C ILE A 174 12.71 -8.07 1.18
N GLU A 175 13.90 -7.99 1.79
CA GLU A 175 15.12 -7.61 1.09
C GLU A 175 15.50 -8.63 0.01
N CYS A 176 15.45 -9.92 0.33
CA CYS A 176 15.77 -10.98 -0.62
C CYS A 176 14.75 -11.01 -1.78
N MET A 177 13.47 -10.76 -1.48
CA MET A 177 12.43 -10.61 -2.50
C MET A 177 12.79 -9.47 -3.45
N TYR A 178 13.11 -8.28 -2.94
CA TYR A 178 13.47 -7.13 -3.77
C TYR A 178 14.76 -7.34 -4.58
N ASP A 179 15.77 -8.01 -4.02
CA ASP A 179 17.01 -8.31 -4.74
C ASP A 179 16.74 -9.22 -5.95
N ARG A 180 15.91 -10.26 -5.77
CA ARG A 180 15.48 -11.13 -6.88
C ARG A 180 14.56 -10.40 -7.86
N LEU A 181 13.66 -9.55 -7.37
CA LEU A 181 12.75 -8.76 -8.19
C LEU A 181 13.50 -7.79 -9.10
N ALA A 182 14.59 -7.16 -8.62
CA ALA A 182 15.43 -6.28 -9.41
C ALA A 182 16.12 -7.02 -10.58
N ILE A 183 16.56 -8.26 -10.34
CA ILE A 183 17.09 -9.14 -11.39
C ILE A 183 15.98 -9.46 -12.41
N MET A 184 14.79 -9.84 -11.95
CA MET A 184 13.66 -10.13 -12.84
C MET A 184 13.25 -8.93 -13.69
N ASP A 185 13.17 -7.73 -13.09
CA ASP A 185 12.84 -6.49 -13.80
C ASP A 185 13.82 -6.20 -14.92
N LYS A 186 15.12 -6.34 -14.63
CA LYS A 186 16.18 -6.16 -15.62
C LYS A 186 16.11 -7.15 -16.77
N HIS A 187 15.78 -8.42 -16.52
CA HIS A 187 15.87 -9.49 -17.52
C HIS A 187 14.57 -9.75 -18.28
N PHE A 188 13.42 -9.65 -17.62
CA PHE A 188 12.12 -10.04 -18.19
C PHE A 188 11.21 -8.85 -18.47
N PHE A 189 11.38 -7.75 -17.73
CA PHE A 189 10.51 -6.57 -17.83
C PHE A 189 11.24 -5.35 -18.40
N HIS A 190 12.42 -5.55 -19.01
CA HIS A 190 13.19 -4.52 -19.71
C HIS A 190 12.38 -3.63 -20.67
N PRO A 191 11.41 -4.16 -21.46
CA PRO A 191 10.55 -3.33 -22.30
C PRO A 191 9.81 -2.21 -21.53
N ASN A 192 9.58 -2.38 -20.23
CA ASN A 192 8.98 -1.34 -19.38
C ASN A 192 9.92 -0.14 -19.21
N ASN A 193 11.23 -0.37 -19.13
CA ASN A 193 12.19 0.73 -18.98
C ASN A 193 12.36 1.50 -20.30
N GLU A 194 12.30 0.82 -21.44
CA GLU A 194 12.31 1.49 -22.75
C GLU A 194 11.05 2.33 -22.98
N GLN A 195 9.86 1.76 -22.69
CA GLN A 195 8.60 2.50 -22.78
C GLN A 195 8.57 3.67 -21.79
N TYR A 196 9.07 3.49 -20.57
CA TYR A 196 9.17 4.55 -19.58
C TYR A 196 10.03 5.74 -20.07
N LEU A 197 11.20 5.47 -20.67
CA LEU A 197 12.04 6.53 -21.25
C LEU A 197 11.36 7.21 -22.45
N LYS A 198 10.66 6.44 -23.27
CA LYS A 198 9.88 6.96 -24.40
C LYS A 198 8.76 7.86 -23.91
N ASP A 199 8.03 7.47 -22.88
CA ASP A 199 6.96 8.27 -22.29
C ASP A 199 7.53 9.57 -21.71
N LEU A 200 8.63 9.53 -20.96
CA LEU A 200 9.29 10.75 -20.46
C LEU A 200 9.73 11.70 -21.58
N SER A 201 10.17 11.16 -22.73
CA SER A 201 10.56 11.96 -23.89
C SER A 201 9.40 12.74 -24.51
N THR A 202 8.15 12.35 -24.23
CA THR A 202 6.97 13.11 -24.68
C THR A 202 6.78 14.41 -23.92
N LEU A 203 7.35 14.51 -22.71
CA LEU A 203 7.20 15.68 -21.83
C LEU A 203 8.37 16.65 -21.92
N THR A 204 9.56 16.19 -22.32
CA THR A 204 10.75 17.03 -22.39
C THR A 204 11.79 16.48 -23.35
N SER A 205 12.62 17.37 -23.90
CA SER A 205 13.81 17.00 -24.67
C SER A 205 14.98 16.55 -23.77
N ASN A 206 15.04 17.00 -22.51
CA ASN A 206 16.08 16.60 -21.55
C ASN A 206 15.56 15.54 -20.58
N ILE A 207 15.57 14.29 -21.05
CA ILE A 207 15.01 13.15 -20.30
C ILE A 207 15.80 12.87 -19.01
N THR A 208 17.10 13.12 -18.98
CA THR A 208 17.97 12.78 -17.84
C THR A 208 17.51 13.47 -16.56
N ALA A 209 17.25 14.78 -16.63
CA ALA A 209 16.82 15.56 -15.46
C ALA A 209 15.40 15.16 -15.01
N LEU A 210 14.49 14.95 -15.95
CA LEU A 210 13.12 14.56 -15.64
C LEU A 210 13.06 13.14 -15.07
N LYS A 211 13.89 12.22 -15.59
CA LYS A 211 14.00 10.86 -15.09
C LYS A 211 14.46 10.84 -13.63
N LEU A 212 15.48 11.63 -13.27
CA LEU A 212 15.94 11.73 -11.88
C LEU A 212 14.80 12.15 -10.95
N LEU A 213 14.00 13.14 -11.36
CA LEU A 213 12.83 13.57 -10.59
C LEU A 213 11.78 12.46 -10.52
N ALA A 214 11.45 11.84 -11.65
CA ALA A 214 10.43 10.80 -11.76
C ALA A 214 10.76 9.55 -10.96
N ASP A 215 12.03 9.15 -10.92
CA ASP A 215 12.51 8.02 -10.12
C ASP A 215 12.40 8.28 -8.61
N LEU A 216 12.12 9.51 -8.18
CA LEU A 216 11.88 9.92 -6.79
C LEU A 216 10.41 10.26 -6.51
N CYS A 217 9.51 10.00 -7.46
CA CYS A 217 8.09 10.27 -7.36
C CYS A 217 7.27 8.98 -7.50
N GLU A 218 6.14 8.93 -6.80
CA GLU A 218 5.19 7.80 -6.83
C GLU A 218 3.77 8.34 -7.03
N PRO A 219 2.91 7.71 -7.84
CA PRO A 219 1.52 8.11 -7.97
C PRO A 219 0.71 7.70 -6.72
N LEU A 220 -0.23 8.54 -6.29
CA LEU A 220 -1.10 8.29 -5.12
C LEU A 220 -2.28 7.32 -5.40
N GLY A 221 -2.32 6.68 -6.57
CA GLY A 221 -3.35 5.71 -6.95
C GLY A 221 -4.76 6.30 -7.01
N LEU A 222 -5.78 5.43 -6.84
CA LEU A 222 -7.19 5.79 -6.99
C LEU A 222 -7.58 7.00 -6.11
N GLN A 223 -7.32 6.92 -4.80
CA GLN A 223 -7.75 7.95 -3.85
C GLN A 223 -7.13 9.32 -4.13
N GLY A 224 -5.87 9.34 -4.59
CA GLY A 224 -5.20 10.58 -4.94
C GLY A 224 -5.80 11.23 -6.18
N ARG A 225 -6.13 10.41 -7.20
CA ARG A 225 -6.67 10.89 -8.48
C ARG A 225 -8.12 11.35 -8.37
N ASP A 226 -8.96 10.56 -7.72
CA ASP A 226 -10.39 10.86 -7.52
C ASP A 226 -10.61 12.22 -6.83
N ARG A 227 -9.78 12.54 -5.83
CA ARG A 227 -9.87 13.82 -5.09
C ARG A 227 -9.31 15.01 -5.84
N SER A 228 -8.45 14.78 -6.83
CA SER A 228 -7.67 15.85 -7.45
C SER A 228 -8.35 16.42 -8.67
N ARG A 229 -8.97 15.56 -9.50
CA ARG A 229 -9.55 15.97 -10.79
C ARG A 229 -10.73 15.06 -11.14
N ASN A 230 -11.64 15.58 -11.95
CA ASN A 230 -12.71 14.78 -12.53
C ASN A 230 -12.18 14.03 -13.76
N TYR A 231 -12.01 12.72 -13.63
CA TYR A 231 -11.60 11.83 -14.71
C TYR A 231 -12.81 11.15 -15.33
N THR A 232 -12.77 10.96 -16.64
CA THR A 232 -13.72 10.14 -17.38
C THR A 232 -12.96 9.10 -18.20
N SER A 233 -13.65 8.12 -18.75
CA SER A 233 -13.05 7.15 -19.67
C SER A 233 -12.47 7.77 -20.95
N GLN A 234 -12.74 9.06 -21.20
CA GLN A 234 -12.20 9.83 -22.33
C GLN A 234 -11.02 10.72 -21.93
N THR A 235 -10.69 10.83 -20.63
CA THR A 235 -9.56 11.64 -20.17
C THR A 235 -8.26 11.09 -20.73
N LEU A 236 -7.47 11.97 -21.35
CA LEU A 236 -6.14 11.61 -21.83
C LEU A 236 -5.20 11.40 -20.64
N LEU A 237 -4.64 10.20 -20.54
CA LEU A 237 -3.66 9.80 -19.53
C LEU A 237 -2.24 9.93 -20.12
N ASN A 238 -1.73 11.16 -20.14
CA ASN A 238 -0.44 11.52 -20.75
C ASN A 238 0.34 12.58 -19.93
N ARG A 239 0.01 12.76 -18.65
CA ARG A 239 0.69 13.67 -17.73
C ARG A 239 1.87 13.00 -17.05
N PHE A 240 2.67 13.79 -16.34
CA PHE A 240 3.79 13.29 -15.55
C PHE A 240 3.40 12.13 -14.60
N VAL A 241 2.27 12.26 -13.87
CA VAL A 241 1.74 11.22 -12.98
C VAL A 241 1.39 9.89 -13.70
N ASP A 242 1.07 9.95 -15.00
CA ASP A 242 0.74 8.77 -15.83
C ASP A 242 1.99 8.03 -16.30
N ILE A 243 3.18 8.59 -16.08
CA ILE A 243 4.46 7.99 -16.45
C ILE A 243 5.17 7.40 -15.23
N LEU A 244 4.88 7.91 -14.03
CA LEU A 244 5.51 7.47 -12.79
C LEU A 244 5.31 5.97 -12.53
N LYS A 245 6.37 5.34 -12.01
CA LYS A 245 6.33 3.97 -11.54
C LYS A 245 5.55 3.87 -10.22
N PRO A 246 4.86 2.75 -9.94
CA PRO A 246 4.12 2.57 -8.69
C PRO A 246 4.98 2.71 -7.42
N GLU A 247 6.25 2.33 -7.49
CA GLU A 247 7.20 2.48 -6.38
C GLU A 247 8.59 2.93 -6.87
N SER A 248 9.28 3.69 -6.02
CA SER A 248 10.62 4.25 -6.28
C SER A 248 11.73 3.32 -5.81
N GLU A 249 12.34 2.62 -6.77
CA GLU A 249 13.55 1.81 -6.56
C GLU A 249 14.70 2.66 -5.99
N GLN A 250 14.93 3.84 -6.58
CA GLN A 250 16.01 4.73 -6.20
C GLN A 250 15.88 5.16 -4.73
N THR A 251 14.68 5.53 -4.29
CA THR A 251 14.41 5.87 -2.88
C THR A 251 14.75 4.70 -1.97
N ARG A 252 14.33 3.47 -2.32
CA ARG A 252 14.58 2.29 -1.51
C ARG A 252 16.07 1.98 -1.39
N GLN A 253 16.82 2.07 -2.48
CA GLN A 253 18.27 1.85 -2.46
C GLN A 253 18.99 2.92 -1.63
N LEU A 254 18.56 4.17 -1.71
CA LEU A 254 19.15 5.26 -0.93
C LEU A 254 18.88 5.14 0.57
N ILE A 255 17.70 4.65 0.99
CA ILE A 255 17.41 4.37 2.41
C ILE A 255 18.34 3.28 2.95
N LYS A 256 18.66 2.26 2.14
CA LYS A 256 19.54 1.15 2.55
C LYS A 256 21.02 1.54 2.62
N THR A 257 21.45 2.59 1.91
CA THR A 257 22.88 2.91 1.82
C THR A 257 23.41 3.53 3.11
N LYS A 258 24.57 3.02 3.56
CA LYS A 258 25.33 3.62 4.68
C LYS A 258 26.44 4.56 4.19
N ASN A 259 26.58 4.74 2.87
CA ASN A 259 27.64 5.55 2.29
C ASN A 259 27.25 7.04 2.32
N ILE A 260 27.76 7.77 3.31
CA ILE A 260 27.51 9.21 3.49
C ILE A 260 27.98 10.03 2.30
N THR A 261 29.13 9.70 1.70
CA THR A 261 29.66 10.42 0.53
C THR A 261 28.72 10.26 -0.67
N LEU A 262 28.22 9.04 -0.90
CA LEU A 262 27.23 8.77 -1.95
C LEU A 262 25.96 9.62 -1.72
N LEU A 263 25.40 9.59 -0.52
CA LEU A 263 24.20 10.38 -0.18
C LEU A 263 24.44 11.88 -0.39
N TYR A 264 25.60 12.40 0.01
CA TYR A 264 25.93 13.81 -0.17
C TYR A 264 26.00 14.20 -1.65
N LEU A 265 26.66 13.39 -2.49
CA LEU A 265 26.72 13.60 -3.94
C LEU A 265 25.34 13.47 -4.59
N THR A 266 24.53 12.52 -4.13
CA THR A 266 23.13 12.38 -4.56
C THR A 266 22.33 13.63 -4.24
N PHE A 267 22.43 14.20 -3.03
CA PHE A 267 21.70 15.41 -2.68
C PHE A 267 22.19 16.64 -3.45
N ILE A 268 23.49 16.74 -3.78
CA ILE A 268 23.95 17.77 -4.72
C ILE A 268 23.25 17.62 -6.06
N SER A 269 23.19 16.39 -6.59
CA SER A 269 22.51 16.13 -7.87
C SER A 269 21.04 16.53 -7.84
N TRP A 270 20.33 16.22 -6.75
CA TRP A 270 18.93 16.61 -6.52
C TRP A 270 18.77 18.13 -6.50
N LYS A 271 19.65 18.82 -5.78
CA LYS A 271 19.66 20.29 -5.68
C LYS A 271 19.87 20.96 -7.03
N THR A 272 20.80 20.47 -7.83
CA THR A 272 21.17 21.08 -9.11
C THR A 272 20.27 20.63 -10.26
N ASN A 273 19.47 19.56 -10.09
CA ASN A 273 18.66 18.98 -11.15
C ASN A 273 17.70 19.99 -11.80
N ILE A 274 17.15 20.90 -10.99
CA ILE A 274 16.21 21.95 -11.44
C ILE A 274 16.77 22.81 -12.58
N LEU A 275 18.10 23.01 -12.65
CA LEU A 275 18.74 23.80 -13.70
C LEU A 275 18.61 23.17 -15.08
N ASN A 276 18.36 21.86 -15.14
CA ASN A 276 18.25 21.07 -16.36
C ASN A 276 16.80 20.63 -16.65
N ILE A 277 15.83 21.05 -15.83
CA ILE A 277 14.41 20.79 -16.07
C ILE A 277 13.90 21.79 -17.10
N HIS A 278 13.52 21.26 -18.26
CA HIS A 278 12.90 22.02 -19.35
C HIS A 278 11.46 21.54 -19.53
N SER A 279 10.57 22.06 -18.68
CA SER A 279 9.13 21.77 -18.72
C SER A 279 8.35 22.99 -18.28
N ASN A 280 7.18 23.20 -18.90
CA ASN A 280 6.20 24.21 -18.47
C ASN A 280 5.11 23.60 -17.57
N ASP A 281 5.19 22.31 -17.27
CA ASP A 281 4.24 21.62 -16.40
C ASP A 281 4.45 22.07 -14.94
N THR A 282 3.38 22.59 -14.33
CA THR A 282 3.40 23.13 -12.97
C THR A 282 3.73 22.08 -11.91
N ASP A 283 3.29 20.84 -12.11
CA ASP A 283 3.53 19.73 -11.18
C ASP A 283 5.03 19.38 -11.20
N ILE A 284 5.64 19.31 -12.40
CA ILE A 284 7.09 19.07 -12.57
C ILE A 284 7.91 20.20 -11.93
N LEU A 285 7.53 21.46 -12.17
CA LEU A 285 8.24 22.61 -11.63
C LEU A 285 8.15 22.66 -10.09
N GLN A 286 6.96 22.41 -9.52
CA GLN A 286 6.78 22.39 -8.07
C GLN A 286 7.56 21.23 -7.43
N LEU A 287 7.50 20.02 -8.00
CA LEU A 287 8.28 18.88 -7.52
C LEU A 287 9.79 19.14 -7.59
N SER A 288 10.25 19.82 -8.64
CA SER A 288 11.67 20.20 -8.78
C SER A 288 12.10 21.17 -7.68
N GLN A 289 11.28 22.15 -7.34
CA GLN A 289 11.54 23.06 -6.21
C GLN A 289 11.50 22.33 -4.87
N ASN A 290 10.56 21.40 -4.70
CA ASN A 290 10.47 20.58 -3.50
C ASN A 290 11.72 19.71 -3.32
N LEU A 291 12.24 19.16 -4.42
CA LEU A 291 13.47 18.38 -4.42
C LEU A 291 14.69 19.20 -4.02
N VAL A 292 14.75 20.49 -4.41
CA VAL A 292 15.78 21.43 -3.93
C VAL A 292 15.70 21.58 -2.41
N GLN A 293 14.53 21.92 -1.86
CA GLN A 293 14.38 22.06 -0.41
C GLN A 293 14.71 20.77 0.33
N LEU A 294 14.24 19.64 -0.19
CA LEU A 294 14.51 18.31 0.37
C LEU A 294 16.02 18.01 0.43
N SER A 295 16.74 18.33 -0.64
CA SER A 295 18.19 18.14 -0.71
C SER A 295 18.95 18.99 0.32
N GLU A 296 18.50 20.22 0.58
CA GLU A 296 19.13 21.10 1.57
C GLU A 296 18.98 20.58 2.99
N ILE A 297 17.79 20.05 3.32
CA ILE A 297 17.55 19.37 4.60
C ILE A 297 18.47 18.15 4.72
N GLY A 298 18.54 17.31 3.69
CA GLY A 298 19.41 16.14 3.65
C GLY A 298 20.89 16.47 3.83
N MET A 299 21.41 17.44 3.09
CA MET A 299 22.79 17.90 3.21
C MET A 299 23.10 18.46 4.60
N ARG A 300 22.14 19.18 5.21
CA ARG A 300 22.29 19.68 6.59
C ARG A 300 22.34 18.54 7.60
N LEU A 301 21.50 17.52 7.46
CA LEU A 301 21.51 16.34 8.32
C LEU A 301 22.85 15.59 8.20
N LEU A 302 23.35 15.34 6.98
CA LEU A 302 24.65 14.70 6.78
C LEU A 302 25.79 15.49 7.41
N LYS A 303 25.76 16.83 7.33
CA LYS A 303 26.74 17.70 8.00
C LYS A 303 26.70 17.51 9.52
N LEU A 304 25.50 17.52 10.13
CA LEU A 304 25.35 17.29 11.58
C LEU A 304 25.83 15.89 12.00
N LEU A 305 25.55 14.86 11.19
CA LEU A 305 26.05 13.50 11.41
C LEU A 305 27.58 13.45 11.37
N SER A 306 28.21 14.08 10.36
CA SER A 306 29.67 14.10 10.22
C SER A 306 30.40 14.78 11.37
N GLN A 307 29.73 15.70 12.07
CA GLN A 307 30.27 16.45 13.20
C GLN A 307 29.98 15.77 14.55
N ASN A 308 29.36 14.57 14.57
CA ASN A 308 28.88 13.88 15.78
C ASN A 308 27.93 14.74 16.64
N GLN A 309 27.21 15.68 16.02
CA GLN A 309 26.37 16.67 16.71
C GLN A 309 24.94 16.17 16.98
N GLN A 310 24.70 14.86 16.85
CA GLN A 310 23.41 14.22 17.10
C GLN A 310 22.82 14.58 18.48
N ARG A 311 23.69 14.75 19.49
CA ARG A 311 23.30 14.87 20.91
C ARG A 311 23.26 16.29 21.49
N GLN A 312 23.79 17.31 20.78
CA GLN A 312 24.01 18.64 21.38
C GLN A 312 23.26 19.79 20.70
N ILE A 313 22.79 19.65 19.45
CA ILE A 313 22.42 20.82 18.64
C ILE A 313 20.94 20.86 18.22
N VAL A 314 20.25 19.73 18.25
CA VAL A 314 18.90 19.64 17.70
C VAL A 314 17.86 19.74 18.83
N SER A 315 17.12 20.85 18.88
CA SER A 315 15.96 20.97 19.77
C SER A 315 14.78 20.16 19.24
N SER A 316 13.91 19.65 20.13
CA SER A 316 12.68 18.94 19.73
C SER A 316 11.82 19.79 18.80
N ARG A 317 11.79 21.12 19.02
CA ARG A 317 11.12 22.07 18.13
C ARG A 317 11.68 22.03 16.70
N TRP A 318 13.00 21.97 16.54
CA TRP A 318 13.62 21.85 15.22
C TRP A 318 13.26 20.51 14.56
N TYR A 319 13.33 19.41 15.31
CA TYR A 319 13.02 18.06 14.81
C TYR A 319 11.59 17.98 14.26
N TYR A 320 10.60 18.36 15.07
CA TYR A 320 9.19 18.35 14.65
C TYR A 320 8.90 19.35 13.52
N TYR A 321 9.63 20.48 13.47
CA TYR A 321 9.54 21.40 12.35
C TYR A 321 10.07 20.79 11.04
N GLN A 322 11.16 20.00 11.09
CA GLN A 322 11.62 19.25 9.92
C GLN A 322 10.58 18.22 9.47
N ILE A 323 9.97 17.47 10.40
CA ILE A 323 8.89 16.52 10.07
C ILE A 323 7.73 17.23 9.36
N TYR A 324 7.30 18.39 9.88
CA TYR A 324 6.24 19.18 9.26
C TYR A 324 6.58 19.59 7.83
N ILE A 325 7.80 20.08 7.59
CA ILE A 325 8.27 20.41 6.23
C ILE A 325 8.26 19.16 5.35
N LEU A 326 8.82 18.04 5.82
CA LEU A 326 8.88 16.79 5.05
C LEU A 326 7.48 16.29 4.66
N ASN A 327 6.52 16.32 5.59
CA ASN A 327 5.13 15.95 5.31
C ASN A 327 4.48 16.88 4.26
N THR A 328 4.83 18.16 4.29
CA THR A 328 4.34 19.14 3.30
C THR A 328 4.93 18.83 1.93
N LEU A 329 6.25 18.70 1.83
CA LEU A 329 6.96 18.40 0.58
C LEU A 329 6.52 17.07 -0.05
N GLU A 330 6.18 16.07 0.77
CA GLU A 330 5.78 14.74 0.34
C GLU A 330 4.47 14.75 -0.48
N TYR A 331 3.50 15.60 -0.12
CA TYR A 331 2.15 15.61 -0.70
C TYR A 331 1.72 16.96 -1.30
N GLN A 332 2.65 17.89 -1.49
CA GLN A 332 2.32 19.24 -1.97
C GLN A 332 1.75 19.25 -3.40
N VAL A 333 2.17 18.30 -4.24
CA VAL A 333 1.68 18.17 -5.61
C VAL A 333 0.53 17.17 -5.65
N PRO A 334 -0.65 17.54 -6.19
CA PRO A 334 -1.78 16.62 -6.30
C PRO A 334 -1.40 15.34 -7.02
N GLU A 335 -1.99 14.21 -6.60
CA GLU A 335 -1.84 12.89 -7.22
C GLU A 335 -0.42 12.27 -7.16
N ILE A 336 0.60 13.01 -6.71
CA ILE A 336 2.00 12.56 -6.70
C ILE A 336 2.58 12.69 -5.29
N ARG A 337 3.21 11.61 -4.83
CA ARG A 337 4.08 11.61 -3.65
C ARG A 337 5.52 11.87 -4.06
N LEU A 338 6.21 12.81 -3.40
CA LEU A 338 7.67 12.92 -3.48
C LEU A 338 8.34 11.87 -2.58
N ALA A 339 8.49 10.66 -3.10
CA ALA A 339 9.02 9.49 -2.39
C ALA A 339 10.43 9.71 -1.80
N GLY A 340 11.24 10.57 -2.41
CA GLY A 340 12.57 10.94 -1.89
C GLY A 340 12.55 11.46 -0.44
N VAL A 341 11.40 11.97 0.04
CA VAL A 341 11.20 12.37 1.45
C VAL A 341 11.56 11.24 2.42
N ARG A 342 11.29 9.99 2.07
CA ARG A 342 11.60 8.83 2.93
C ARG A 342 13.10 8.66 3.19
N VAL A 343 13.96 9.03 2.23
CA VAL A 343 15.42 9.02 2.43
C VAL A 343 15.81 10.00 3.54
N ILE A 344 15.26 11.21 3.49
CA ILE A 344 15.57 12.26 4.47
C ILE A 344 14.95 11.94 5.82
N ARG A 345 13.74 11.36 5.86
CA ARG A 345 13.10 10.90 7.09
C ARG A 345 13.94 9.84 7.80
N ASN A 346 14.47 8.87 7.06
CA ASN A 346 15.35 7.86 7.64
C ASN A 346 16.66 8.44 8.22
N LEU A 347 17.23 9.48 7.59
CA LEU A 347 18.36 10.21 8.18
C LEU A 347 17.95 11.00 9.43
N LEU A 348 16.76 11.60 9.40
CA LEU A 348 16.23 12.41 10.51
C LEU A 348 15.94 11.56 11.76
N GLU A 349 15.53 10.29 11.61
CA GLU A 349 15.28 9.36 12.72
C GLU A 349 16.49 9.23 13.67
N GLN A 350 17.72 9.42 13.19
CA GLN A 350 18.92 9.42 14.02
C GLN A 350 19.00 10.59 15.02
N PHE A 351 18.07 11.56 14.91
CA PHE A 351 17.94 12.74 15.73
C PHE A 351 16.64 12.76 16.55
N ASP A 352 15.88 11.66 16.59
CA ASP A 352 14.60 11.59 17.30
C ASP A 352 14.77 11.79 18.82
N PRO A 353 14.23 12.88 19.40
CA PRO A 353 14.37 13.15 20.84
C PRO A 353 13.77 12.03 21.71
N CYS A 354 12.72 11.35 21.27
CA CYS A 354 12.06 10.29 22.05
C CYS A 354 12.86 8.99 22.10
N SER A 355 13.69 8.72 21.08
CA SER A 355 14.58 7.55 21.06
C SER A 355 15.66 7.61 22.15
N PHE A 356 15.99 8.81 22.65
CA PHE A 356 17.03 9.03 23.66
C PHE A 356 16.51 8.95 25.09
N ASP A 357 15.22 9.19 25.34
CA ASP A 357 14.64 9.14 26.69
C ASP A 357 14.56 7.71 27.25
N LEU A 358 14.47 6.70 26.39
CA LEU A 358 14.50 5.28 26.81
C LEU A 358 15.87 4.86 27.36
N ILE A 359 16.97 5.45 26.87
CA ILE A 359 18.32 5.14 27.35
C ILE A 359 18.56 5.78 28.73
N ASN A 360 18.04 6.98 28.98
CA ASN A 360 18.12 7.61 30.31
C ASN A 360 17.18 6.96 31.34
N LEU A 361 16.03 6.42 30.92
CA LEU A 361 15.18 5.61 31.81
C LEU A 361 15.84 4.29 32.22
N SER A 362 16.67 3.67 31.37
CA SER A 362 17.42 2.46 31.74
C SER A 362 18.51 2.70 32.79
N LEU A 363 19.07 3.92 32.85
CA LEU A 363 20.04 4.34 33.87
C LEU A 363 19.39 4.82 35.17
N ILE A 364 18.15 5.33 35.11
CA ILE A 364 17.37 5.73 36.29
C ILE A 364 16.62 4.54 36.92
N LEU A 365 16.32 3.48 36.15
CA LEU A 365 15.69 2.25 36.64
C LEU A 365 16.68 1.22 37.25
N CYS A 366 17.99 1.51 37.27
CA CYS A 366 18.99 0.66 37.95
C CYS A 366 19.08 0.89 39.47
N PHE A 367 18.28 1.78 40.06
CA PHE A 367 18.08 1.90 41.50
C PHE A 367 16.57 2.04 41.75
N PRO A 368 15.81 0.94 42.00
CA PRO A 368 16.01 0.06 43.15
C PRO A 368 15.65 -1.42 42.87
N ILE A 369 16.58 -2.23 42.37
CA ILE A 369 16.48 -3.71 42.48
C ILE A 369 16.87 -4.19 43.90
N ILE A 370 17.39 -3.30 44.76
CA ILE A 370 17.79 -3.61 46.14
C ILE A 370 16.60 -3.63 47.14
N VAL A 371 15.40 -3.16 46.77
CA VAL A 371 14.24 -3.16 47.68
C VAL A 371 13.42 -4.46 47.61
N ILE A 372 13.54 -5.25 46.53
CA ILE A 372 12.78 -6.51 46.38
C ILE A 372 13.44 -7.67 47.16
N PHE A 373 14.72 -7.58 47.51
CA PHE A 373 15.38 -8.60 48.35
C PHE A 373 15.05 -8.47 49.85
N ALA A 374 14.58 -7.30 50.32
CA ALA A 374 14.22 -7.09 51.72
C ALA A 374 12.79 -7.54 52.07
N GLN A 375 11.93 -7.83 51.08
CA GLN A 375 10.56 -8.33 51.31
C GLN A 375 10.48 -9.85 51.57
N ARG A 376 11.59 -10.59 51.47
CA ARG A 376 11.66 -12.03 51.83
C ARG A 376 12.02 -12.31 53.30
N LEU A 377 12.26 -11.27 54.12
CA LEU A 377 12.65 -11.42 55.54
C LEU A 377 11.74 -10.65 56.53
N GLY A 378 10.45 -10.51 56.22
CA GLY A 378 9.40 -10.47 57.24
C GLY A 378 9.48 -9.41 58.36
N PHE A 379 9.82 -8.14 58.07
CA PHE A 379 9.71 -7.05 59.05
C PHE A 379 8.96 -5.80 58.52
N VAL A 380 7.73 -5.61 59.05
CA VAL A 380 7.12 -4.35 59.51
C VAL A 380 6.60 -3.27 58.51
N ARG A 381 5.26 -3.13 58.56
CA ARG A 381 4.31 -1.97 58.50
C ARG A 381 4.10 -1.08 57.26
N ARG A 382 2.81 -1.05 56.88
CA ARG A 382 2.09 -0.14 55.96
C ARG A 382 2.29 1.35 56.30
N ARG A 383 2.85 2.11 55.36
CA ARG A 383 2.47 3.47 54.91
C ARG A 383 3.51 3.91 53.86
N ILE A 384 3.10 4.75 52.91
CA ILE A 384 3.83 5.29 51.73
C ILE A 384 3.53 4.50 50.44
N LEU A 385 2.42 4.86 49.80
CA LEU A 385 2.09 4.48 48.42
C LEU A 385 1.26 5.59 47.76
N VAL A 386 1.74 6.84 47.82
CA VAL A 386 1.19 8.00 47.09
C VAL A 386 2.32 9.02 46.89
N PRO A 387 3.21 8.86 45.89
CA PRO A 387 3.36 9.95 44.91
C PRO A 387 3.89 9.54 43.50
N CYS A 388 3.62 8.34 42.97
CA CYS A 388 4.13 7.96 41.62
C CYS A 388 3.18 8.24 40.44
N LEU A 389 1.92 8.63 40.68
CA LEU A 389 0.93 8.83 39.61
C LEU A 389 0.86 10.26 39.07
N ASN A 390 1.43 11.25 39.76
CA ASN A 390 1.35 12.66 39.33
C ASN A 390 2.46 13.09 38.36
N SER A 391 3.52 12.29 38.15
CA SER A 391 4.59 12.62 37.20
C SER A 391 4.30 12.22 35.75
N PHE A 392 3.32 11.34 35.52
CA PHE A 392 2.94 10.91 34.16
C PHE A 392 2.03 11.94 33.47
N TYR A 393 1.22 12.67 34.23
CA TYR A 393 0.29 13.67 33.68
C TYR A 393 0.90 15.05 33.41
N SER A 394 2.09 15.36 33.96
CA SER A 394 2.75 16.65 33.68
C SER A 394 3.52 16.67 32.36
N CYS A 395 3.80 15.52 31.75
CA CYS A 395 4.56 15.42 30.49
C CYS A 395 3.66 15.53 29.23
N CYS A 396 2.41 15.04 29.28
CA CYS A 396 1.46 15.17 28.16
C CYS A 396 0.65 16.48 28.13
N GLY A 397 0.83 17.38 29.11
CA GLY A 397 0.02 18.60 29.25
C GLY A 397 0.58 19.86 28.57
N ARG A 398 1.75 19.80 27.93
CA ARG A 398 2.32 20.91 27.14
C ARG A 398 3.12 20.35 25.97
N CYS A 399 2.43 20.05 24.88
CA CYS A 399 2.99 19.90 23.53
C CYS A 399 2.15 20.73 22.58
#